data_AF-A0A3D1YNM6-F1
#
_entry.id   AF-A0A3D1YNM6-F1
#
_cell.length_a   1.000
_cell.length_b   1.000
_cell.length_c   1.000
_cell.angle_alpha   90.00
_cell.angle_beta   90.00
_cell.angle_gamma   90.00
#
_symmetry.space_group_name_H-M   'P 1'
#
loop_
_entity.id
_entity.type
_entity.pdbx_description
1 polymer ?
#
loop_
_entity_poly.entity_id
_entity_poly.type
_entity_poly.pdbx_seq_one_letter_code
_entity_poly.pdbx_strand_id
1 'polypeptide(L)'
;MLTACGGGGTGYGSSPEPIVAPPPAPFVVSGTVPTFLDQGTEVSLSLSGETFTTTTDAQGRYELTLNGDVADSGFAVMNAQGQGSQSFIEFKSVLGQVSALKALAGSDNTLTVDEFAATHISEMTTAAAGLAMIERSGVMADSGDAWRASALNINAEELLIAASAIRLAIKNPDMRLGMIPNGETTMGLATSTEALYSAVEMMNAAGDTTKVDAKMETIQSAAAIKLQRPESLENIFVFEPGYRSSAYQFLSDGTGNRFNNSRNEVREFAWTEADKTIEFYYDNWVVESNTVKIDIDGDGIEEEVHEEVVLTKTDLVFVSEQADYDVVNITDYFIKRYPDNADTLPDEPFDKYEDKNAGRGAKAFFTSTGGSFNQPQSDISEWILPIPGRWSEEYPDGRFYRRDITFDFMIFDPANVGAGAEIGSFDWQVNSDGHLLITTEHGTSLEYLQFANRVWGVIERDDSGSVIGMNVTFGGERDYDEVNANAFTPGVYTLEWSWLDDRNSQFWIDINQDGSARSVWTTDHNGDGIVTVSESQINTGDWSNEFENLMINFYRNNGPDNYDPCASDELEGCVIYNRRFWDIFAVDGDRFYVGHNHNFFDYLDDVQTRYILDARHWVRLDAAPIELVED
;
A
#
# COMPACT_ATOMS: atom_id res chain seq x y z
N MET A 1 84.32 51.69 -28.63
CA MET A 1 84.80 50.72 -27.63
C MET A 1 83.94 49.47 -27.76
N LEU A 2 84.59 48.31 -27.98
CA LEU A 2 84.16 46.90 -27.82
C LEU A 2 82.85 46.46 -28.53
N THR A 3 82.84 45.73 -29.67
CA THR A 3 83.28 44.34 -30.02
C THR A 3 82.27 43.23 -29.68
N ALA A 4 81.96 42.38 -30.68
CA ALA A 4 81.47 40.97 -30.66
C ALA A 4 80.06 40.67 -30.09
N CYS A 5 79.32 39.58 -30.37
CA CYS A 5 79.23 38.47 -31.35
C CYS A 5 78.55 37.31 -30.57
N GLY A 6 77.55 36.63 -31.16
CA GLY A 6 77.14 35.25 -30.82
C GLY A 6 76.37 35.07 -29.50
N GLY A 7 75.41 34.15 -29.36
CA GLY A 7 74.96 33.06 -30.21
C GLY A 7 73.73 32.41 -29.55
N GLY A 8 72.94 31.69 -30.36
CA GLY A 8 71.70 31.07 -29.93
C GLY A 8 71.86 29.94 -28.90
N GLY A 9 70.85 29.82 -28.04
CA GLY A 9 70.56 28.66 -27.24
C GLY A 9 69.06 28.38 -27.35
N THR A 10 68.73 27.24 -27.94
CA THR A 10 67.38 26.69 -28.15
C THR A 10 66.59 26.63 -26.85
N GLY A 11 65.53 27.45 -26.75
CA GLY A 11 64.50 27.28 -25.74
C GLY A 11 63.69 26.03 -26.08
N TYR A 12 63.85 24.97 -25.29
CA TYR A 12 62.90 23.87 -25.26
C TYR A 12 61.54 24.45 -24.89
N GLY A 13 60.62 24.50 -25.85
CA GLY A 13 59.21 24.65 -25.58
C GLY A 13 58.74 23.39 -24.87
N SER A 14 58.78 23.40 -23.54
CA SER A 14 58.01 22.46 -22.73
C SER A 14 56.54 22.81 -22.94
N SER A 15 55.93 22.14 -23.93
CA SER A 15 54.49 21.98 -23.99
C SER A 15 54.05 21.49 -22.60
N PRO A 16 53.10 22.16 -21.90
CA PRO A 16 52.61 21.63 -20.64
C PRO A 16 52.10 20.22 -20.91
N GLU A 17 52.63 19.24 -20.18
CA GLU A 17 52.09 17.88 -20.20
C GLU A 17 50.59 17.99 -19.91
N PRO A 18 49.72 17.33 -20.70
CA PRO A 18 48.32 17.26 -20.36
C PRO A 18 48.24 16.66 -18.96
N ILE A 19 47.67 17.41 -18.02
CA ILE A 19 47.33 16.90 -16.69
C ILE A 19 46.29 15.80 -16.95
N VAL A 20 46.76 14.56 -17.01
CA VAL A 20 45.88 13.40 -17.05
C VAL A 20 45.25 13.35 -15.67
N ALA A 21 43.98 13.75 -15.57
CA ALA A 21 43.20 13.54 -14.37
C ALA A 21 43.30 12.05 -14.00
N PRO A 22 43.54 11.70 -12.73
CA PRO A 22 43.51 10.30 -12.32
C PRO A 22 42.15 9.71 -12.75
N PRO A 23 42.12 8.47 -13.24
CA PRO A 23 40.85 7.84 -13.59
C PRO A 23 39.93 7.90 -12.37
N PRO A 24 38.63 8.19 -12.57
CA PRO A 24 37.67 8.23 -11.47
C PRO A 24 37.78 6.94 -10.65
N ALA A 25 37.68 7.08 -9.33
CA ALA A 25 37.70 5.92 -8.43
C ALA A 25 36.55 4.98 -8.82
N PRO A 26 36.78 3.66 -8.91
CA PRO A 26 35.73 2.73 -9.26
C PRO A 26 34.65 2.72 -8.17
N PHE A 27 33.39 2.62 -8.60
CA PHE A 27 32.28 2.39 -7.69
C PHE A 27 32.05 0.89 -7.55
N VAL A 28 31.92 0.41 -6.32
CA VAL A 28 31.79 -1.03 -6.03
C VAL A 28 30.42 -1.27 -5.41
N VAL A 29 29.72 -2.29 -5.92
CA VAL A 29 28.51 -2.83 -5.29
C VAL A 29 28.86 -4.17 -4.69
N SER A 30 28.77 -4.27 -3.36
CA SER A 30 28.94 -5.51 -2.61
C SER A 30 27.62 -5.91 -1.97
N GLY A 31 27.26 -7.17 -2.14
CA GLY A 31 25.99 -7.67 -1.64
C GLY A 31 25.99 -9.17 -1.49
N THR A 32 24.79 -9.72 -1.29
CA THR A 32 24.59 -11.14 -1.07
C THR A 32 23.40 -11.68 -1.84
N VAL A 33 23.37 -12.98 -2.03
CA VAL A 33 22.19 -13.75 -2.43
C VAL A 33 21.86 -14.77 -1.33
N PRO A 34 20.63 -15.27 -1.24
CA PRO A 34 20.27 -16.33 -0.30
C PRO A 34 21.20 -17.54 -0.41
N THR A 35 21.56 -18.12 0.74
CA THR A 35 22.57 -19.18 0.85
C THR A 35 22.15 -20.52 0.23
N PHE A 36 20.89 -20.68 -0.15
CA PHE A 36 20.45 -21.84 -0.92
C PHE A 36 20.88 -21.77 -2.39
N LEU A 37 21.32 -20.61 -2.91
CA LEU A 37 21.96 -20.52 -4.21
C LEU A 37 23.40 -21.02 -4.13
N ASP A 38 23.79 -21.82 -5.12
CA ASP A 38 25.11 -22.43 -5.18
C ASP A 38 26.20 -21.36 -5.43
N GLN A 39 27.41 -21.67 -4.96
CA GLN A 39 28.60 -20.88 -5.28
C GLN A 39 28.74 -20.72 -6.79
N GLY A 40 29.18 -19.54 -7.22
CA GLY A 40 29.41 -19.27 -8.64
C GLY A 40 28.16 -18.80 -9.37
N THR A 41 27.03 -18.61 -8.67
CA THR A 41 25.83 -17.93 -9.19
C THR A 41 26.26 -16.66 -9.90
N GLU A 42 25.80 -16.49 -11.14
CA GLU A 42 26.15 -15.31 -11.95
C GLU A 42 25.35 -14.12 -11.45
N VAL A 43 26.04 -13.04 -11.10
CA VAL A 43 25.42 -11.78 -10.69
C VAL A 43 25.76 -10.73 -11.72
N SER A 44 24.75 -10.03 -12.22
CA SER A 44 24.92 -8.97 -13.21
C SER A 44 24.22 -7.69 -12.78
N LEU A 45 24.79 -6.56 -13.17
CA LEU A 45 24.22 -5.22 -13.01
C LEU A 45 23.99 -4.65 -14.41
N SER A 46 22.74 -4.32 -14.72
CA SER A 46 22.36 -3.56 -15.91
C SER A 46 22.30 -2.07 -15.57
N LEU A 47 22.95 -1.25 -16.39
CA LEU A 47 23.04 0.19 -16.17
C LEU A 47 23.14 0.94 -17.49
N SER A 48 22.10 1.71 -17.83
CA SER A 48 22.08 2.55 -19.03
C SER A 48 22.44 1.78 -20.33
N GLY A 49 22.08 0.50 -20.42
CA GLY A 49 22.40 -0.38 -21.55
C GLY A 49 23.76 -1.07 -21.49
N GLU A 50 24.58 -0.80 -20.46
CA GLU A 50 25.78 -1.56 -20.16
C GLU A 50 25.47 -2.69 -19.16
N THR A 51 26.27 -3.75 -19.20
CA THR A 51 26.13 -4.89 -18.28
C THR A 51 27.48 -5.22 -17.67
N PHE A 52 27.49 -5.31 -16.34
CA PHE A 52 28.64 -5.71 -15.54
C PHE A 52 28.32 -7.05 -14.91
N THR A 53 29.30 -7.95 -14.76
CA THR A 53 29.07 -9.31 -14.27
C THR A 53 30.13 -9.74 -13.27
N THR A 54 29.72 -10.51 -12.28
CA THR A 54 30.57 -11.18 -11.29
C THR A 54 29.93 -12.52 -10.90
N THR A 55 30.54 -13.24 -9.96
CA THR A 55 29.98 -14.48 -9.43
C THR A 55 30.01 -14.51 -7.91
N THR A 56 29.09 -15.23 -7.28
CA THR A 56 29.07 -15.38 -5.83
C THR A 56 30.17 -16.30 -5.29
N ASP A 57 30.61 -16.04 -4.07
CA ASP A 57 31.43 -16.96 -3.29
C ASP A 57 30.60 -18.07 -2.61
N ALA A 58 31.25 -18.92 -1.80
CA ALA A 58 30.59 -20.02 -1.09
C ALA A 58 29.64 -19.58 0.03
N GLN A 59 29.61 -18.30 0.38
CA GLN A 59 28.68 -17.69 1.34
C GLN A 59 27.57 -16.90 0.62
N GLY A 60 27.51 -16.96 -0.71
CA GLY A 60 26.55 -16.17 -1.49
C GLY A 60 26.91 -14.70 -1.62
N ARG A 61 28.13 -14.28 -1.26
CA ARG A 61 28.56 -12.88 -1.35
C ARG A 61 29.11 -12.57 -2.74
N TYR A 62 28.87 -11.37 -3.23
CA TYR A 62 29.44 -10.89 -4.49
C TYR A 62 30.04 -9.50 -4.34
N GLU A 63 30.97 -9.18 -5.23
CA GLU A 63 31.56 -7.85 -5.38
C GLU A 63 31.62 -7.54 -6.88
N LEU A 64 31.00 -6.42 -7.28
CA LEU A 64 30.88 -6.00 -8.66
C LEU A 64 31.46 -4.59 -8.78
N THR A 65 32.56 -4.48 -9.55
CA THR A 65 33.25 -3.21 -9.77
C THR A 65 32.74 -2.55 -11.06
N LEU A 66 32.16 -1.37 -10.94
CA LEU A 66 31.82 -0.51 -12.06
C LEU A 66 33.05 0.29 -12.47
N ASN A 67 33.72 -0.16 -13.52
CA ASN A 67 34.89 0.52 -14.06
C ASN A 67 34.47 1.64 -15.00
N GLY A 68 35.00 2.85 -14.79
CA GLY A 68 34.73 4.02 -15.63
C GLY A 68 33.98 5.13 -14.89
N ASP A 69 33.71 6.22 -15.58
CA ASP A 69 32.90 7.32 -15.05
C ASP A 69 31.42 6.99 -15.25
N VAL A 70 30.82 6.38 -14.22
CA VAL A 70 29.42 5.99 -14.25
C VAL A 70 28.54 7.23 -14.06
N ALA A 71 27.70 7.53 -15.06
CA ALA A 71 26.81 8.69 -15.02
C ALA A 71 25.84 8.62 -13.84
N ASP A 72 25.73 9.74 -13.11
CA ASP A 72 24.87 9.86 -11.92
C ASP A 72 23.38 9.65 -12.21
N SER A 73 22.95 9.91 -13.45
CA SER A 73 21.58 9.68 -13.93
C SER A 73 21.29 8.23 -14.31
N GLY A 74 22.30 7.35 -14.25
CA GLY A 74 22.13 5.94 -14.62
C GLY A 74 21.20 5.22 -13.64
N PHE A 75 20.36 4.32 -14.17
CA PHE A 75 19.45 3.50 -13.38
C PHE A 75 19.96 2.06 -13.31
N ALA A 76 20.21 1.57 -12.09
CA ALA A 76 20.86 0.29 -11.82
C ALA A 76 19.86 -0.80 -11.43
N VAL A 77 19.93 -1.94 -12.13
CA VAL A 77 19.13 -3.14 -11.85
C VAL A 77 20.05 -4.35 -11.76
N MET A 78 19.96 -5.10 -10.67
CA MET A 78 20.71 -6.32 -10.41
C MET A 78 19.92 -7.55 -10.81
N ASN A 79 20.63 -8.56 -11.32
CA ASN A 79 20.11 -9.89 -11.60
C ASN A 79 21.05 -10.96 -11.06
N ALA A 80 20.52 -11.99 -10.40
CA ALA A 80 21.26 -13.17 -9.97
C ALA A 80 20.65 -14.42 -10.62
N GLN A 81 21.47 -15.16 -11.35
CA GLN A 81 21.05 -16.33 -12.13
C GLN A 81 21.71 -17.59 -11.58
N GLY A 82 20.89 -18.50 -11.06
CA GLY A 82 21.34 -19.82 -10.61
C GLY A 82 21.84 -20.67 -11.78
N GLN A 83 22.67 -21.66 -11.47
CA GLN A 83 23.32 -22.53 -12.46
C GLN A 83 22.87 -23.98 -12.35
N GLY A 84 23.03 -24.76 -13.43
CA GLY A 84 22.76 -26.20 -13.42
C GLY A 84 21.31 -26.51 -13.03
N SER A 85 21.12 -27.26 -11.93
CA SER A 85 19.79 -27.58 -11.38
C SER A 85 19.04 -26.36 -10.84
N GLN A 86 19.73 -25.24 -10.61
CA GLN A 86 19.16 -23.97 -10.14
C GLN A 86 18.95 -22.95 -11.28
N SER A 87 19.06 -23.38 -12.54
CA SER A 87 18.83 -22.49 -13.70
C SER A 87 17.43 -21.87 -13.76
N PHE A 88 16.46 -22.44 -13.05
CA PHE A 88 15.12 -21.86 -12.90
C PHE A 88 15.05 -20.72 -11.86
N ILE A 89 16.11 -20.51 -11.06
CA ILE A 89 16.18 -19.44 -10.06
C ILE A 89 16.81 -18.22 -10.73
N GLU A 90 15.97 -17.22 -10.98
CA GLU A 90 16.34 -15.88 -11.41
C GLU A 90 15.82 -14.89 -10.38
N PHE A 91 16.74 -14.19 -9.70
CA PHE A 91 16.38 -13.12 -8.78
C PHE A 91 16.73 -11.76 -9.35
N LYS A 92 15.87 -10.78 -9.05
CA LYS A 92 16.01 -9.41 -9.51
C LYS A 92 15.96 -8.46 -8.33
N SER A 93 16.73 -7.39 -8.40
CA SER A 93 16.67 -6.30 -7.42
C SER A 93 16.90 -4.96 -8.12
N VAL A 94 16.04 -3.99 -7.87
CA VAL A 94 16.17 -2.65 -8.43
C VAL A 94 16.90 -1.79 -7.42
N LEU A 95 18.09 -1.30 -7.79
CA LEU A 95 18.88 -0.47 -6.88
C LEU A 95 18.53 1.02 -6.99
N GLY A 96 18.09 1.47 -8.18
CA GLY A 96 17.69 2.86 -8.38
C GLY A 96 18.75 3.71 -9.07
N GLN A 97 18.73 5.02 -8.82
CA GLN A 97 19.64 5.97 -9.48
C GLN A 97 21.04 5.93 -8.88
N VAL A 98 22.07 5.94 -9.73
CA VAL A 98 23.48 5.88 -9.31
C VAL A 98 23.87 7.01 -8.36
N SER A 99 23.33 8.21 -8.55
CA SER A 99 23.55 9.35 -7.64
C SER A 99 23.20 9.02 -6.19
N ALA A 100 22.03 8.40 -5.96
CA ALA A 100 21.58 7.97 -4.64
C ALA A 100 22.45 6.85 -4.08
N LEU A 101 22.84 5.89 -4.93
CA LEU A 101 23.72 4.78 -4.54
C LEU A 101 25.11 5.27 -4.09
N LYS A 102 25.69 6.24 -4.82
CA LYS A 102 26.96 6.87 -4.43
C LYS A 102 26.84 7.65 -3.12
N ALA A 103 25.70 8.30 -2.88
CA ALA A 103 25.46 8.99 -1.62
C ALA A 103 25.39 8.01 -0.43
N LEU A 104 24.74 6.86 -0.61
CA LEU A 104 24.65 5.80 0.41
C LEU A 104 26.01 5.14 0.70
N ALA A 105 26.82 4.87 -0.33
CA ALA A 105 28.19 4.35 -0.18
C ALA A 105 29.16 5.36 0.48
N GLY A 106 28.78 6.64 0.57
CA GLY A 106 29.59 7.66 1.21
C GLY A 106 30.99 7.80 0.60
N SER A 107 32.02 7.83 1.46
CA SER A 107 33.38 8.22 1.06
C SER A 107 34.26 7.11 0.49
N ASP A 108 33.91 5.84 0.71
CA ASP A 108 34.72 4.70 0.25
C ASP A 108 34.29 4.17 -1.13
N ASN A 109 33.21 4.73 -1.70
CA ASN A 109 32.60 4.34 -2.97
C ASN A 109 32.22 2.85 -3.04
N THR A 110 31.98 2.20 -1.90
CA THR A 110 31.55 0.81 -1.82
C THR A 110 30.17 0.76 -1.18
N LEU A 111 29.16 0.41 -1.96
CA LEU A 111 27.82 0.18 -1.44
C LEU A 111 27.72 -1.25 -0.90
N THR A 112 27.28 -1.40 0.34
CA THR A 112 27.15 -2.68 1.03
C THR A 112 25.72 -2.99 1.45
N VAL A 113 25.47 -4.24 1.86
CA VAL A 113 24.17 -4.67 2.39
C VAL A 113 23.78 -3.97 3.70
N ASP A 114 24.76 -3.53 4.49
CA ASP A 114 24.52 -2.80 5.74
C ASP A 114 24.20 -1.33 5.53
N GLU A 115 24.38 -0.82 4.31
CA GLU A 115 24.04 0.54 3.86
C GLU A 115 22.78 0.54 3.00
N PHE A 116 22.56 -0.50 2.19
CA PHE A 116 21.38 -0.62 1.35
C PHE A 116 20.92 -2.06 1.16
N ALA A 117 19.77 -2.38 1.76
CA ALA A 117 19.23 -3.73 1.83
C ALA A 117 18.97 -4.35 0.45
N ALA A 118 18.66 -3.55 -0.57
CA ALA A 118 18.39 -4.03 -1.92
C ALA A 118 19.62 -4.66 -2.62
N THR A 119 20.83 -4.50 -2.07
CA THR A 119 22.01 -5.26 -2.52
C THR A 119 21.95 -6.73 -2.11
N HIS A 120 21.04 -7.12 -1.21
CA HIS A 120 20.65 -8.52 -0.99
C HIS A 120 19.59 -8.95 -2.02
N ILE A 121 20.00 -9.65 -3.07
CA ILE A 121 19.13 -10.06 -4.17
C ILE A 121 18.39 -11.35 -3.76
N SER A 122 17.08 -11.28 -3.53
CA SER A 122 16.29 -12.32 -2.87
C SER A 122 14.90 -12.54 -3.49
N GLU A 123 14.12 -13.46 -2.93
CA GLU A 123 12.71 -13.68 -3.29
C GLU A 123 11.88 -12.40 -3.11
N MET A 124 12.18 -11.62 -2.06
CA MET A 124 11.50 -10.36 -1.74
C MET A 124 11.74 -9.28 -2.80
N THR A 125 13.00 -9.04 -3.17
CA THR A 125 13.35 -8.06 -4.20
C THR A 125 12.82 -8.47 -5.57
N THR A 126 12.77 -9.79 -5.82
CA THR A 126 12.26 -10.37 -7.07
C THR A 126 10.75 -10.21 -7.18
N ALA A 127 10.00 -10.48 -6.11
CA ALA A 127 8.57 -10.25 -6.04
C ALA A 127 8.23 -8.76 -6.26
N ALA A 128 8.96 -7.85 -5.60
CA ALA A 128 8.79 -6.42 -5.80
C ALA A 128 9.03 -6.01 -7.27
N ALA A 129 10.10 -6.50 -7.89
CA ALA A 129 10.40 -6.23 -9.30
C ALA A 129 9.34 -6.82 -10.25
N GLY A 130 8.86 -8.03 -9.99
CA GLY A 130 7.85 -8.71 -10.80
C GLY A 130 6.48 -8.02 -10.75
N LEU A 131 6.01 -7.68 -9.55
CA LEU A 131 4.76 -6.95 -9.36
C LEU A 131 4.83 -5.54 -9.95
N ALA A 132 5.96 -4.83 -9.80
CA ALA A 132 6.18 -3.55 -10.50
C ALA A 132 6.16 -3.68 -12.03
N MET A 133 6.59 -4.82 -12.58
CA MET A 133 6.50 -5.07 -14.02
C MET A 133 5.05 -5.35 -14.44
N ILE A 134 4.25 -6.06 -13.64
CA ILE A 134 2.81 -6.24 -13.89
C ILE A 134 2.11 -4.89 -13.99
N GLU A 135 2.39 -3.99 -13.04
CA GLU A 135 1.94 -2.58 -13.04
C GLU A 135 2.30 -1.80 -14.31
N ARG A 136 3.32 -2.27 -15.04
CA ARG A 136 3.86 -1.63 -16.24
C ARG A 136 3.72 -2.52 -17.48
N SER A 137 2.70 -3.39 -17.50
CA SER A 137 2.39 -4.27 -18.64
C SER A 137 3.58 -5.14 -19.08
N GLY A 138 4.34 -5.65 -18.10
CA GLY A 138 5.50 -6.53 -18.30
C GLY A 138 6.82 -5.80 -18.56
N VAL A 139 6.88 -4.47 -18.45
CA VAL A 139 8.08 -3.67 -18.76
C VAL A 139 8.78 -3.20 -17.47
N MET A 140 10.08 -3.47 -17.35
CA MET A 140 10.87 -2.97 -16.23
C MET A 140 10.99 -1.43 -16.28
N ALA A 141 10.99 -0.81 -15.10
CA ALA A 141 11.31 0.61 -14.99
C ALA A 141 12.73 0.91 -15.50
N ASP A 142 12.88 2.05 -16.17
CA ASP A 142 14.13 2.56 -16.73
C ASP A 142 14.65 3.82 -16.01
N SER A 143 13.93 4.27 -14.99
CA SER A 143 14.22 5.46 -14.20
C SER A 143 13.70 5.32 -12.77
N GLY A 144 14.25 6.14 -11.87
CA GLY A 144 13.82 6.18 -10.46
C GLY A 144 12.35 6.55 -10.30
N ASP A 145 11.87 7.53 -11.06
CA ASP A 145 10.48 7.99 -10.98
C ASP A 145 9.51 6.92 -11.48
N ALA A 146 9.84 6.26 -12.60
CA ALA A 146 9.04 5.15 -13.11
C ALA A 146 8.98 3.97 -12.13
N TRP A 147 10.09 3.65 -11.46
CA TRP A 147 10.13 2.62 -10.42
C TRP A 147 9.30 3.00 -9.21
N ARG A 148 9.51 4.21 -8.67
CA ARG A 148 8.79 4.75 -7.51
C ARG A 148 7.28 4.73 -7.75
N ALA A 149 6.83 5.20 -8.91
CA ALA A 149 5.43 5.17 -9.29
C ALA A 149 4.83 3.74 -9.30
N SER A 150 5.52 2.77 -9.93
CA SER A 150 5.02 1.38 -9.94
C SER A 150 5.09 0.69 -8.57
N ALA A 151 6.16 0.92 -7.80
CA ALA A 151 6.34 0.29 -6.50
C ALA A 151 5.27 0.74 -5.50
N LEU A 152 4.86 2.01 -5.56
CA LEU A 152 3.79 2.56 -4.72
C LEU A 152 2.41 1.92 -4.97
N ASN A 153 2.18 1.30 -6.13
CA ASN A 153 0.91 0.62 -6.40
C ASN A 153 0.88 -0.83 -5.91
N ILE A 154 2.05 -1.44 -5.67
CA ILE A 154 2.13 -2.85 -5.24
C ILE A 154 1.44 -3.04 -3.88
N ASN A 155 0.53 -4.01 -3.77
CA ASN A 155 -0.02 -4.40 -2.48
C ASN A 155 1.04 -5.15 -1.64
N ALA A 156 1.22 -4.77 -0.38
CA ALA A 156 2.27 -5.32 0.47
C ALA A 156 2.03 -6.80 0.83
N GLU A 157 0.77 -7.23 0.99
CA GLU A 157 0.43 -8.64 1.21
C GLU A 157 0.70 -9.47 -0.04
N GLU A 158 0.33 -8.98 -1.22
CA GLU A 158 0.68 -9.62 -2.49
C GLU A 158 2.18 -9.84 -2.60
N LEU A 159 2.96 -8.81 -2.28
CA LEU A 159 4.41 -8.87 -2.31
C LEU A 159 4.92 -10.01 -1.40
N LEU A 160 4.45 -10.08 -0.15
CA LEU A 160 4.80 -11.15 0.78
C LEU A 160 4.41 -12.53 0.25
N ILE A 161 3.21 -12.70 -0.29
CA ILE A 161 2.73 -13.99 -0.80
C ILE A 161 3.48 -14.41 -2.07
N ALA A 162 3.77 -13.47 -2.98
CA ALA A 162 4.57 -13.74 -4.18
C ALA A 162 6.00 -14.17 -3.81
N ALA A 163 6.64 -13.47 -2.86
CA ALA A 163 7.96 -13.87 -2.35
C ALA A 163 7.93 -15.27 -1.70
N SER A 164 6.84 -15.58 -0.98
CA SER A 164 6.62 -16.89 -0.36
C SER A 164 6.42 -18.00 -1.38
N ALA A 165 5.69 -17.74 -2.47
CA ALA A 165 5.52 -18.68 -3.57
C ALA A 165 6.86 -18.97 -4.26
N ILE A 166 7.66 -17.94 -4.53
CA ILE A 166 9.02 -18.09 -5.09
C ILE A 166 9.86 -19.00 -4.17
N ARG A 167 9.89 -18.71 -2.86
CA ARG A 167 10.64 -19.51 -1.88
C ARG A 167 10.17 -20.97 -1.88
N LEU A 168 8.86 -21.20 -1.84
CA LEU A 168 8.30 -22.54 -1.79
C LEU A 168 8.61 -23.34 -3.06
N ALA A 169 8.53 -22.71 -4.24
CA ALA A 169 8.92 -23.30 -5.51
C ALA A 169 10.40 -23.68 -5.56
N ILE A 170 11.28 -22.92 -4.89
CA ILE A 170 12.70 -23.26 -4.78
C ILE A 170 12.91 -24.48 -3.87
N LYS A 171 12.22 -24.54 -2.73
CA LYS A 171 12.42 -25.58 -1.73
C LYS A 171 11.76 -26.92 -2.08
N ASN A 172 10.68 -26.90 -2.85
CA ASN A 172 9.87 -28.08 -3.14
C ASN A 172 9.76 -28.33 -4.66
N PRO A 173 10.39 -29.41 -5.18
CA PRO A 173 10.35 -29.76 -6.60
C PRO A 173 8.94 -30.00 -7.17
N ASP A 174 8.00 -30.49 -6.37
CA ASP A 174 6.61 -30.73 -6.81
C ASP A 174 5.87 -29.40 -6.95
N MET A 175 6.07 -28.47 -6.00
CA MET A 175 5.56 -27.10 -6.09
C MET A 175 6.15 -26.37 -7.29
N ARG A 176 7.47 -26.50 -7.50
CA ARG A 176 8.16 -25.91 -8.64
C ARG A 176 7.50 -26.27 -9.97
N LEU A 177 7.17 -27.55 -10.17
CA LEU A 177 6.60 -28.06 -11.42
C LEU A 177 5.22 -27.50 -11.74
N GLY A 178 4.44 -27.12 -10.72
CA GLY A 178 3.14 -26.51 -10.93
C GLY A 178 3.15 -24.97 -10.90
N MET A 179 4.06 -24.36 -10.15
CA MET A 179 4.13 -22.89 -9.99
C MET A 179 4.96 -22.22 -11.09
N ILE A 180 6.05 -22.84 -11.54
CA ILE A 180 6.95 -22.26 -12.53
C ILE A 180 6.78 -23.04 -13.85
N PRO A 181 6.18 -22.43 -14.89
CA PRO A 181 5.99 -23.10 -16.17
C PRO A 181 7.31 -23.61 -16.77
N ASN A 182 7.22 -24.65 -17.61
CA ASN A 182 8.41 -25.24 -18.20
C ASN A 182 9.18 -24.22 -19.06
N GLY A 183 10.44 -24.00 -18.71
CA GLY A 183 11.32 -23.06 -19.40
C GLY A 183 11.30 -21.64 -18.82
N GLU A 184 10.42 -21.37 -17.85
CA GLU A 184 10.37 -20.11 -17.11
C GLU A 184 11.25 -20.16 -15.85
N THR A 185 11.44 -19.00 -15.25
CA THR A 185 12.19 -18.80 -14.00
C THR A 185 11.29 -18.31 -12.88
N THR A 186 11.83 -18.15 -11.68
CA THR A 186 11.18 -17.45 -10.56
C THR A 186 10.74 -16.03 -10.91
N MET A 187 11.43 -15.37 -11.85
CA MET A 187 10.99 -14.08 -12.39
C MET A 187 9.71 -14.24 -13.21
N GLY A 188 9.61 -15.27 -14.05
CA GLY A 188 8.41 -15.58 -14.83
C GLY A 188 7.17 -15.83 -13.95
N LEU A 189 7.35 -16.48 -12.80
CA LEU A 189 6.31 -16.59 -11.76
C LEU A 189 5.91 -15.20 -11.23
N ALA A 190 6.88 -14.37 -10.83
CA ALA A 190 6.62 -13.06 -10.23
C ALA A 190 5.98 -12.03 -11.18
N THR A 191 6.13 -12.20 -12.50
CA THR A 191 5.59 -11.29 -13.53
C THR A 191 4.26 -11.73 -14.12
N SER A 192 3.66 -12.82 -13.63
CA SER A 192 2.41 -13.35 -14.16
C SER A 192 1.35 -13.49 -13.06
N THR A 193 0.29 -12.68 -13.16
CA THR A 193 -0.87 -12.78 -12.26
C THR A 193 -1.54 -14.15 -12.33
N GLU A 194 -1.55 -14.80 -13.51
CA GLU A 194 -2.02 -16.17 -13.66
C GLU A 194 -1.15 -17.18 -12.90
N ALA A 195 0.18 -17.08 -13.02
CA ALA A 195 1.09 -17.99 -12.33
C ALA A 195 1.03 -17.81 -10.80
N LEU A 196 0.95 -16.56 -10.33
CA LEU A 196 0.82 -16.24 -8.91
C LEU A 196 -0.48 -16.77 -8.31
N TYR A 197 -1.59 -16.61 -9.03
CA TYR A 197 -2.89 -17.16 -8.63
C TYR A 197 -2.84 -18.69 -8.53
N SER A 198 -2.37 -19.38 -9.57
CA SER A 198 -2.21 -20.84 -9.53
C SER A 198 -1.27 -21.30 -8.42
N ALA A 199 -0.24 -20.51 -8.10
CA ALA A 199 0.63 -20.80 -6.97
C ALA A 199 -0.14 -20.75 -5.63
N VAL A 200 -1.03 -19.77 -5.43
CA VAL A 200 -1.87 -19.70 -4.23
C VAL A 200 -2.85 -20.87 -4.14
N GLU A 201 -3.51 -21.23 -5.24
CA GLU A 201 -4.37 -22.43 -5.29
C GLU A 201 -3.60 -23.68 -4.88
N MET A 202 -2.38 -23.86 -5.40
CA MET A 202 -1.51 -24.98 -5.04
C MET A 202 -1.08 -24.95 -3.56
N MET A 203 -0.73 -23.78 -3.03
CA MET A 203 -0.36 -23.62 -1.62
C MET A 203 -1.53 -23.99 -0.71
N ASN A 204 -2.74 -23.56 -1.05
CA ASN A 204 -3.96 -23.89 -0.30
C ASN A 204 -4.29 -25.39 -0.40
N ALA A 205 -4.15 -26.00 -1.59
CA ALA A 205 -4.44 -27.42 -1.82
C ALA A 205 -3.42 -28.37 -1.17
N ALA A 206 -2.18 -27.92 -0.93
CA ALA A 206 -1.12 -28.74 -0.36
C ALA A 206 -1.24 -28.96 1.16
N GLY A 207 -2.10 -28.18 1.83
CA GLY A 207 -2.46 -28.36 3.23
C GLY A 207 -2.51 -27.04 3.99
N ASP A 208 -3.28 -27.03 5.07
CA ASP A 208 -3.74 -25.81 5.76
C ASP A 208 -2.63 -24.92 6.34
N THR A 209 -1.37 -25.39 6.46
CA THR A 209 -0.25 -24.57 6.95
C THR A 209 0.78 -24.23 5.87
N THR A 210 0.69 -24.80 4.67
CA THR A 210 1.75 -24.66 3.65
C THR A 210 2.03 -23.20 3.29
N LYS A 211 0.97 -22.44 3.02
CA LYS A 211 1.05 -20.99 2.74
C LYS A 211 1.62 -20.22 3.94
N VAL A 212 1.14 -20.53 5.14
CA VAL A 212 1.55 -19.90 6.40
C VAL A 212 3.04 -20.13 6.68
N ASP A 213 3.48 -21.38 6.61
CA ASP A 213 4.87 -21.77 6.87
C ASP A 213 5.81 -21.10 5.84
N ALA A 214 5.44 -21.10 4.56
CA ALA A 214 6.21 -20.42 3.51
C ALA A 214 6.31 -18.90 3.74
N LYS A 215 5.22 -18.26 4.19
CA LYS A 215 5.20 -16.83 4.54
C LYS A 215 6.10 -16.53 5.73
N MET A 216 5.96 -17.28 6.82
CA MET A 216 6.76 -17.07 8.03
C MET A 216 8.25 -17.29 7.80
N GLU A 217 8.63 -18.30 7.00
CA GLU A 217 10.03 -18.48 6.61
C GLU A 217 10.54 -17.29 5.78
N THR A 218 9.74 -16.79 4.84
CA THR A 218 10.07 -15.63 4.00
C THR A 218 10.30 -14.38 4.85
N ILE A 219 9.37 -14.09 5.77
CA ILE A 219 9.47 -13.00 6.74
C ILE A 219 10.75 -13.15 7.58
N GLN A 220 11.02 -14.33 8.14
CA GLN A 220 12.18 -14.56 8.98
C GLN A 220 13.50 -14.32 8.23
N SER A 221 13.58 -14.73 6.97
CA SER A 221 14.76 -14.50 6.13
C SER A 221 14.94 -13.03 5.78
N ALA A 222 13.85 -12.34 5.43
CA ALA A 222 13.88 -10.92 5.11
C ALA A 222 14.26 -10.07 6.34
N ALA A 223 13.68 -10.40 7.50
CA ALA A 223 14.00 -9.81 8.79
C ALA A 223 15.44 -10.10 9.28
N ALA A 224 16.25 -10.90 8.58
CA ALA A 224 17.68 -11.02 8.85
C ALA A 224 18.50 -9.86 8.24
N ILE A 225 18.00 -9.18 7.19
CA ILE A 225 18.72 -8.13 6.45
C ILE A 225 18.53 -6.77 7.09
N LYS A 226 19.62 -6.09 7.46
CA LYS A 226 19.55 -4.79 8.13
C LYS A 226 18.90 -3.74 7.21
N LEU A 227 17.83 -3.12 7.70
CA LEU A 227 17.12 -2.04 7.00
C LEU A 227 17.62 -0.68 7.53
N GLN A 228 17.64 0.34 6.68
CA GLN A 228 18.00 1.69 7.11
C GLN A 228 16.76 2.41 7.63
N ARG A 229 16.63 2.50 8.96
CA ARG A 229 15.56 3.26 9.62
C ARG A 229 16.17 4.34 10.51
N PRO A 230 15.46 5.46 10.73
CA PRO A 230 15.84 6.44 11.75
C PRO A 230 16.03 5.78 13.11
N GLU A 231 16.94 6.31 13.94
CA GLU A 231 17.20 5.76 15.29
C GLU A 231 15.98 5.82 16.21
N SER A 232 15.02 6.71 15.92
CA SER A 232 13.76 6.83 16.65
C SER A 232 12.57 6.91 15.69
N LEU A 233 11.54 6.11 15.94
CA LEU A 233 10.27 6.16 15.22
C LEU A 233 9.25 6.86 16.12
N GLU A 234 9.04 8.16 15.93
CA GLU A 234 8.03 8.91 16.70
C GLU A 234 6.62 8.57 16.21
N ASN A 235 6.43 8.51 14.90
CA ASN A 235 5.15 8.27 14.25
C ASN A 235 5.30 7.24 13.14
N ILE A 236 4.34 6.32 13.03
CA ILE A 236 4.24 5.37 11.91
C ILE A 236 2.83 5.44 11.35
N PHE A 237 2.72 5.61 10.04
CA PHE A 237 1.49 5.57 9.27
C PHE A 237 1.48 4.28 8.46
N VAL A 238 0.49 3.44 8.74
CA VAL A 238 0.25 2.18 8.02
C VAL A 238 -0.85 2.42 7.00
N PHE A 239 -0.48 2.34 5.73
CA PHE A 239 -1.36 2.55 4.61
C PHE A 239 -1.59 1.24 3.84
N GLU A 240 -2.84 0.93 3.61
CA GLU A 240 -3.30 -0.26 2.90
C GLU A 240 -4.42 0.20 1.93
N PRO A 241 -4.14 0.39 0.63
CA PRO A 241 -5.16 0.80 -0.33
C PRO A 241 -6.37 -0.15 -0.27
N GLY A 242 -7.58 0.39 -0.12
CA GLY A 242 -8.81 -0.41 -0.03
C GLY A 242 -9.07 -1.08 1.33
N TYR A 243 -8.12 -1.03 2.27
CA TYR A 243 -8.28 -1.51 3.64
C TYR A 243 -8.17 -0.36 4.65
N ARG A 244 -8.29 -0.67 5.95
CA ARG A 244 -8.28 0.35 7.01
C ARG A 244 -6.86 0.82 7.30
N SER A 245 -6.57 2.08 6.98
CA SER A 245 -5.35 2.75 7.45
C SER A 245 -5.29 2.79 8.98
N SER A 246 -4.07 2.69 9.52
CA SER A 246 -3.78 2.88 10.94
C SER A 246 -2.61 3.85 11.10
N ALA A 247 -2.53 4.55 12.21
CA ALA A 247 -1.38 5.35 12.56
C ALA A 247 -1.00 5.13 14.03
N TYR A 248 0.28 5.27 14.34
CA TYR A 248 0.85 4.96 15.64
C TYR A 248 1.77 6.11 16.05
N GLN A 249 1.62 6.57 17.28
CA GLN A 249 2.57 7.46 17.94
C GLN A 249 3.29 6.68 19.03
N PHE A 250 4.60 6.83 19.11
CA PHE A 250 5.47 6.20 20.11
C PHE A 250 6.03 7.25 21.04
N LEU A 251 5.76 7.10 22.34
CA LEU A 251 6.25 8.00 23.38
C LEU A 251 7.53 7.44 23.99
N SER A 252 8.41 8.35 24.44
CA SER A 252 9.74 8.01 24.96
C SER A 252 9.72 7.23 26.28
N ASP A 253 8.56 7.13 26.95
CA ASP A 253 8.37 6.40 28.20
C ASP A 253 8.01 4.92 27.99
N GLY A 254 7.98 4.45 26.74
CA GLY A 254 7.61 3.07 26.38
C GLY A 254 6.09 2.87 26.24
N THR A 255 5.31 3.95 26.23
CA THR A 255 3.88 3.92 25.87
C THR A 255 3.67 4.51 24.48
N GLY A 256 2.48 4.32 23.91
CA GLY A 256 2.14 4.83 22.60
C GLY A 256 0.65 4.82 22.36
N ASN A 257 0.25 5.43 21.26
CA ASN A 257 -1.13 5.69 20.89
C ASN A 257 -1.39 5.14 19.49
N ARG A 258 -2.38 4.26 19.36
CA ARG A 258 -2.86 3.78 18.07
C ARG A 258 -4.09 4.58 17.67
N PHE A 259 -3.99 5.22 16.53
CA PHE A 259 -5.07 5.89 15.83
C PHE A 259 -5.56 4.95 14.74
N ASN A 260 -6.85 4.69 14.72
CA ASN A 260 -7.50 3.98 13.64
C ASN A 260 -8.71 4.79 13.22
N ASN A 261 -9.17 4.56 11.99
CA ASN A 261 -10.33 5.29 11.49
C ASN A 261 -11.66 4.80 12.11
N SER A 262 -11.67 3.83 13.06
CA SER A 262 -12.88 3.18 13.61
C SER A 262 -13.32 3.64 15.03
N ARG A 263 -14.56 3.30 15.42
CA ARG A 263 -15.28 3.83 16.60
C ARG A 263 -14.48 3.75 17.92
N ASN A 264 -14.46 4.88 18.63
CA ASN A 264 -13.94 5.11 19.99
C ASN A 264 -12.42 4.99 20.17
N GLU A 265 -11.79 6.16 20.11
CA GLU A 265 -10.62 6.64 20.87
C GLU A 265 -9.28 5.97 20.63
N VAL A 266 -8.30 6.84 20.43
CA VAL A 266 -6.87 6.61 20.62
C VAL A 266 -6.64 5.46 21.61
N ARG A 267 -6.06 4.37 21.12
CA ARG A 267 -5.78 3.19 21.95
C ARG A 267 -4.38 3.28 22.47
N GLU A 268 -4.26 3.48 23.77
CA GLU A 268 -2.98 3.40 24.46
C GLU A 268 -2.44 1.97 24.38
N PHE A 269 -1.12 1.85 24.24
CA PHE A 269 -0.39 0.60 24.31
C PHE A 269 0.95 0.82 24.99
N ALA A 270 1.50 -0.22 25.61
CA ALA A 270 2.92 -0.29 25.91
C ALA A 270 3.66 -0.88 24.70
N TRP A 271 4.90 -0.46 24.46
CA TRP A 271 5.68 -1.01 23.36
C TRP A 271 7.13 -1.28 23.72
N THR A 272 7.70 -2.24 23.00
CA THR A 272 9.12 -2.54 23.00
C THR A 272 9.59 -2.77 21.58
N GLU A 273 10.82 -2.34 21.29
CA GLU A 273 11.49 -2.68 20.04
C GLU A 273 12.59 -3.71 20.31
N ALA A 274 12.56 -4.83 19.58
CA ALA A 274 13.61 -5.82 19.57
C ALA A 274 13.94 -6.18 18.13
N ASP A 275 15.21 -6.02 17.76
CA ASP A 275 15.72 -6.26 16.41
C ASP A 275 15.01 -5.43 15.31
N LYS A 276 13.97 -6.00 14.69
CA LYS A 276 13.15 -5.39 13.61
C LYS A 276 11.66 -5.57 13.86
N THR A 277 11.30 -5.93 15.09
CA THR A 277 9.92 -6.09 15.51
C THR A 277 9.63 -5.02 16.54
N ILE A 278 8.57 -4.26 16.31
CA ILE A 278 7.96 -3.44 17.36
C ILE A 278 6.76 -4.21 17.87
N GLU A 279 6.77 -4.52 19.15
CA GLU A 279 5.70 -5.26 19.82
C GLU A 279 4.84 -4.26 20.58
N PHE A 280 3.53 -4.29 20.34
CA PHE A 280 2.53 -3.49 21.05
C PHE A 280 1.78 -4.40 22.01
N TYR A 281 1.58 -3.92 23.24
CA TYR A 281 0.85 -4.61 24.29
C TYR A 281 -0.34 -3.76 24.72
N TYR A 282 -1.54 -4.32 24.66
CA TYR A 282 -2.79 -3.61 24.98
C TYR A 282 -3.38 -4.11 26.29
N ASP A 283 -3.93 -3.18 27.09
CA ASP A 283 -4.65 -3.50 28.31
C ASP A 283 -6.08 -4.01 27.99
N ASN A 284 -6.16 -5.26 27.52
CA ASN A 284 -7.40 -5.97 27.23
C ASN A 284 -8.37 -5.22 26.31
N TRP A 285 -7.91 -4.83 25.12
CA TRP A 285 -8.77 -4.16 24.15
C TRP A 285 -9.82 -5.13 23.56
N VAL A 286 -11.05 -5.03 24.05
CA VAL A 286 -12.21 -5.77 23.50
C VAL A 286 -12.51 -5.25 22.09
N VAL A 287 -12.34 -6.11 21.09
CA VAL A 287 -12.58 -5.80 19.67
C VAL A 287 -13.91 -6.37 19.17
N GLU A 288 -14.49 -7.32 19.90
CA GLU A 288 -15.77 -7.93 19.59
C GLU A 288 -16.43 -8.41 20.88
N SER A 289 -17.75 -8.28 20.93
CA SER A 289 -18.56 -8.69 22.08
C SER A 289 -19.89 -9.26 21.58
N ASN A 290 -20.16 -10.51 21.96
CA ASN A 290 -21.28 -11.30 21.46
C ASN A 290 -22.00 -12.01 22.62
N THR A 291 -23.24 -12.42 22.37
CA THR A 291 -23.94 -13.40 23.22
C THR A 291 -24.04 -14.71 22.46
N VAL A 292 -23.46 -15.76 23.02
CA VAL A 292 -23.40 -17.10 22.43
C VAL A 292 -24.17 -18.10 23.29
N LYS A 293 -24.56 -19.24 22.71
CA LYS A 293 -25.25 -20.32 23.43
C LYS A 293 -24.30 -21.48 23.65
N ILE A 294 -24.00 -21.78 24.91
CA ILE A 294 -23.02 -22.82 25.30
C ILE A 294 -23.59 -23.61 26.47
N ASP A 295 -23.45 -24.93 26.44
CA ASP A 295 -23.65 -25.81 27.60
C ASP A 295 -22.39 -25.75 28.48
N ILE A 296 -22.46 -24.96 29.56
CA ILE A 296 -21.31 -24.67 30.43
C ILE A 296 -21.10 -25.69 31.55
N ASP A 297 -22.13 -26.46 31.91
CA ASP A 297 -22.09 -27.41 33.03
C ASP A 297 -22.22 -28.88 32.60
N GLY A 298 -22.40 -29.13 31.30
CA GLY A 298 -22.48 -30.45 30.69
C GLY A 298 -23.81 -31.16 30.94
N ASP A 299 -24.86 -30.42 31.30
CA ASP A 299 -26.20 -30.97 31.53
C ASP A 299 -27.01 -31.17 30.22
N GLY A 300 -26.47 -30.71 29.08
CA GLY A 300 -27.09 -30.79 27.77
C GLY A 300 -28.02 -29.62 27.44
N ILE A 301 -28.07 -28.58 28.28
CA ILE A 301 -28.86 -27.36 28.10
C ILE A 301 -27.90 -26.20 27.78
N GLU A 302 -28.10 -25.58 26.63
CA GLU A 302 -27.34 -24.37 26.29
C GLU A 302 -27.87 -23.16 27.05
N GLU A 303 -26.94 -22.40 27.63
CA GLU A 303 -27.19 -21.12 28.30
C GLU A 303 -26.64 -19.96 27.47
N GLU A 304 -27.25 -18.77 27.60
CA GLU A 304 -26.71 -17.55 26.97
C GLU A 304 -25.51 -17.03 27.77
N VAL A 305 -24.35 -16.98 27.11
CA VAL A 305 -23.06 -16.60 27.68
C VAL A 305 -22.51 -15.37 26.97
N HIS A 306 -21.97 -14.42 27.74
CA HIS A 306 -21.28 -13.25 27.21
C HIS A 306 -19.85 -13.62 26.79
N GLU A 307 -19.56 -13.47 25.49
CA GLU A 307 -18.25 -13.75 24.87
C GLU A 307 -17.58 -12.45 24.45
N GLU A 308 -16.29 -12.32 24.74
CA GLU A 308 -15.45 -11.22 24.25
C GLU A 308 -14.25 -11.75 23.48
N VAL A 309 -13.93 -11.10 22.35
CA VAL A 309 -12.65 -11.24 21.67
C VAL A 309 -11.80 -10.03 22.00
N VAL A 310 -10.59 -10.27 22.49
CA VAL A 310 -9.70 -9.24 23.04
C VAL A 310 -8.38 -9.26 22.29
N LEU A 311 -7.99 -8.10 21.73
CA LEU A 311 -6.66 -7.89 21.18
C LEU A 311 -5.69 -7.63 22.34
N THR A 312 -4.65 -8.46 22.45
CA THR A 312 -3.69 -8.42 23.55
C THR A 312 -2.32 -7.95 23.11
N LYS A 313 -1.91 -8.30 21.88
CA LYS A 313 -0.61 -7.96 21.32
C LYS A 313 -0.73 -7.70 19.82
N THR A 314 0.09 -6.80 19.29
CA THR A 314 0.36 -6.68 17.85
C THR A 314 1.87 -6.67 17.63
N ASP A 315 2.36 -7.43 16.66
CA ASP A 315 3.75 -7.39 16.22
C ASP A 315 3.85 -6.71 14.85
N LEU A 316 4.70 -5.69 14.76
CA LEU A 316 5.05 -4.99 13.53
C LEU A 316 6.46 -5.39 13.10
N VAL A 317 6.58 -6.32 12.15
CA VAL A 317 7.86 -6.85 11.66
C VAL A 317 8.24 -6.18 10.36
N PHE A 318 9.36 -5.45 10.34
CA PHE A 318 9.87 -4.82 9.13
C PHE A 318 10.62 -5.84 8.27
N VAL A 319 10.19 -6.00 7.02
CA VAL A 319 10.72 -7.06 6.13
C VAL A 319 11.48 -6.52 4.93
N SER A 320 11.17 -5.32 4.45
CA SER A 320 11.81 -4.76 3.25
C SER A 320 11.70 -3.26 3.18
N GLU A 321 12.79 -2.62 2.80
CA GLU A 321 12.84 -1.20 2.44
C GLU A 321 12.47 -1.05 0.96
N GLN A 322 11.59 -0.10 0.65
CA GLN A 322 11.27 0.35 -0.71
C GLN A 322 11.64 1.84 -0.84
N ALA A 323 11.47 2.42 -2.03
CA ALA A 323 11.91 3.80 -2.29
C ALA A 323 11.36 4.85 -1.29
N ASP A 324 10.11 4.68 -0.84
CA ASP A 324 9.40 5.66 -0.01
C ASP A 324 8.80 5.09 1.28
N TYR A 325 8.75 3.76 1.41
CA TYR A 325 8.02 3.07 2.45
C TYR A 325 8.72 1.76 2.80
N ASP A 326 8.42 1.26 3.99
CA ASP A 326 8.82 -0.09 4.38
C ASP A 326 7.63 -1.04 4.24
N VAL A 327 7.89 -2.23 3.73
CA VAL A 327 6.95 -3.35 3.83
C VAL A 327 7.06 -3.91 5.24
N VAL A 328 5.92 -4.00 5.92
CA VAL A 328 5.80 -4.56 7.26
C VAL A 328 4.81 -5.73 7.27
N ASN A 329 5.07 -6.75 8.09
CA ASN A 329 4.08 -7.76 8.45
C ASN A 329 3.47 -7.42 9.80
N ILE A 330 2.15 -7.35 9.87
CA ILE A 330 1.38 -7.05 11.08
C ILE A 330 0.69 -8.32 11.56
N THR A 331 1.06 -8.81 12.73
CA THR A 331 0.42 -9.96 13.37
C THR A 331 -0.34 -9.48 14.61
N ASP A 332 -1.65 -9.71 14.66
CA ASP A 332 -2.49 -9.37 15.81
C ASP A 332 -2.83 -10.65 16.60
N TYR A 333 -2.64 -10.61 17.91
CA TYR A 333 -2.89 -11.75 18.81
C TYR A 333 -4.13 -11.53 19.64
N PHE A 334 -5.11 -12.41 19.49
CA PHE A 334 -6.37 -12.35 20.19
C PHE A 334 -6.52 -13.47 21.21
N ILE A 335 -7.27 -13.18 22.26
CA ILE A 335 -7.85 -14.18 23.14
C ILE A 335 -9.37 -14.09 23.06
N LYS A 336 -10.02 -15.23 23.28
CA LYS A 336 -11.46 -15.33 23.54
C LYS A 336 -11.65 -15.58 25.03
N ARG A 337 -12.55 -14.81 25.65
CA ARG A 337 -12.87 -14.93 27.09
C ARG A 337 -14.36 -14.79 27.34
N TYR A 338 -14.78 -15.23 28.52
CA TYR A 338 -16.18 -15.19 28.97
C TYR A 338 -16.29 -14.48 30.32
N PRO A 339 -16.38 -13.14 30.35
CA PRO A 339 -16.24 -12.35 31.58
C PRO A 339 -17.20 -12.78 32.71
N ASP A 340 -18.45 -13.09 32.37
CA ASP A 340 -19.48 -13.49 33.33
C ASP A 340 -19.35 -14.95 33.81
N ASN A 341 -18.51 -15.74 33.13
CA ASN A 341 -18.33 -17.17 33.36
C ASN A 341 -16.85 -17.56 33.48
N ALA A 342 -15.96 -16.63 33.82
CA ALA A 342 -14.51 -16.80 33.83
C ALA A 342 -14.01 -17.91 34.79
N ASP A 343 -14.78 -18.23 35.84
CA ASP A 343 -14.46 -19.34 36.76
C ASP A 343 -14.68 -20.72 36.12
N THR A 344 -15.45 -20.79 35.03
CA THR A 344 -15.86 -22.04 34.37
C THR A 344 -15.26 -22.18 32.97
N LEU A 345 -15.13 -21.07 32.24
CA LEU A 345 -14.57 -21.02 30.88
C LEU A 345 -13.27 -20.19 30.90
N PRO A 346 -12.09 -20.80 30.68
CA PRO A 346 -10.82 -20.08 30.67
C PRO A 346 -10.64 -19.25 29.40
N ASP A 347 -9.75 -18.26 29.48
CA ASP A 347 -9.28 -17.50 28.32
C ASP A 347 -8.47 -18.42 27.40
N GLU A 348 -8.78 -18.40 26.10
CA GLU A 348 -8.12 -19.23 25.09
C GLU A 348 -7.59 -18.37 23.94
N PRO A 349 -6.42 -18.69 23.36
CA PRO A 349 -5.96 -18.05 22.13
C PRO A 349 -7.01 -18.18 21.03
N PHE A 350 -7.24 -17.09 20.29
CA PHE A 350 -8.25 -17.05 19.24
C PHE A 350 -7.65 -16.51 17.94
N ASP A 351 -7.77 -17.30 16.87
CA ASP A 351 -7.34 -16.91 15.54
C ASP A 351 -8.50 -16.20 14.83
N LYS A 352 -8.65 -14.89 15.10
CA LYS A 352 -9.75 -14.09 14.57
C LYS A 352 -9.75 -13.99 13.04
N TYR A 353 -8.58 -14.06 12.42
CA TYR A 353 -8.40 -13.86 10.98
C TYR A 353 -8.24 -15.18 10.22
N GLU A 354 -8.28 -16.32 10.90
CA GLU A 354 -8.06 -17.66 10.34
C GLU A 354 -6.72 -17.77 9.57
N ASP A 355 -5.73 -16.97 9.98
CA ASP A 355 -4.43 -16.85 9.32
C ASP A 355 -3.31 -17.58 10.08
N LYS A 356 -3.64 -18.24 11.19
CA LYS A 356 -2.72 -18.94 12.10
C LYS A 356 -1.57 -18.07 12.60
N ASN A 357 -1.85 -16.78 12.82
CA ASN A 357 -0.90 -15.74 13.20
C ASN A 357 0.20 -15.48 12.16
N ALA A 358 -0.04 -15.81 10.88
CA ALA A 358 0.88 -15.44 9.80
C ALA A 358 0.98 -13.92 9.61
N GLY A 359 -0.05 -13.18 10.05
CA GLY A 359 -0.15 -11.74 9.91
C GLY A 359 -0.45 -11.32 8.47
N ARG A 360 -0.43 -10.01 8.22
CA ARG A 360 -0.70 -9.39 6.90
C ARG A 360 0.36 -8.35 6.55
N GLY A 361 0.64 -8.19 5.26
CA GLY A 361 1.55 -7.19 4.72
C GLY A 361 0.89 -5.82 4.59
N ALA A 362 1.60 -4.78 5.02
CA ALA A 362 1.17 -3.38 4.85
C ALA A 362 2.35 -2.47 4.48
N LYS A 363 2.06 -1.24 4.04
CA LYS A 363 3.06 -0.19 3.81
C LYS A 363 3.18 0.69 5.04
N ALA A 364 4.39 0.84 5.57
CA ALA A 364 4.69 1.71 6.69
C ALA A 364 5.45 2.94 6.23
N PHE A 365 4.98 4.11 6.64
CA PHE A 365 5.60 5.41 6.43
C PHE A 365 5.91 6.06 7.79
N PHE A 366 7.13 6.55 7.97
CA PHE A 366 7.56 7.17 9.24
C PHE A 366 8.37 8.45 9.05
N THR A 367 8.68 8.81 7.80
CA THR A 367 9.29 10.09 7.46
C THR A 367 8.64 10.62 6.19
N SER A 368 8.52 11.95 6.10
CA SER A 368 8.07 12.60 4.87
C SER A 368 9.15 12.41 3.80
N THR A 369 8.86 11.61 2.77
CA THR A 369 9.73 11.38 1.61
C THR A 369 9.13 11.96 0.32
N GLY A 370 7.96 12.59 0.42
CA GLY A 370 7.29 13.31 -0.66
C GLY A 370 7.86 14.71 -0.89
N GLY A 371 7.21 15.44 -1.80
CA GLY A 371 7.53 16.84 -2.05
C GLY A 371 7.06 17.76 -0.91
N SER A 372 7.51 19.01 -0.94
CA SER A 372 6.90 20.05 -0.12
C SER A 372 5.49 20.38 -0.62
N PHE A 373 4.62 20.86 0.26
CA PHE A 373 3.31 21.37 -0.15
C PHE A 373 3.48 22.52 -1.17
N ASN A 374 2.82 22.37 -2.32
CA ASN A 374 2.84 23.37 -3.39
C ASN A 374 1.92 24.53 -3.02
N GLN A 375 2.50 25.61 -2.50
CA GLN A 375 1.73 26.78 -2.08
C GLN A 375 1.03 27.47 -3.26
N PRO A 376 -0.28 27.79 -3.16
CA PRO A 376 -0.97 28.57 -4.18
C PRO A 376 -0.33 29.97 -4.32
N GLN A 377 0.05 30.34 -5.55
CA GLN A 377 0.83 31.56 -5.82
C GLN A 377 -0.05 32.78 -6.16
N SER A 378 -1.13 32.59 -6.92
CA SER A 378 -1.96 33.70 -7.44
C SER A 378 -3.45 33.45 -7.35
N ASP A 379 -3.87 32.19 -7.42
CA ASP A 379 -5.26 31.79 -7.48
C ASP A 379 -5.54 30.77 -6.37
N ILE A 380 -6.82 30.58 -6.09
CA ILE A 380 -7.29 29.56 -5.16
C ILE A 380 -6.90 28.18 -5.71
N SER A 381 -6.43 27.29 -4.84
CA SER A 381 -6.22 25.87 -5.16
C SER A 381 -7.19 24.98 -4.39
N GLU A 382 -7.60 23.89 -5.03
CA GLU A 382 -8.45 22.86 -4.43
C GLU A 382 -7.63 21.61 -4.18
N TRP A 383 -7.84 21.00 -3.03
CA TRP A 383 -7.10 19.85 -2.56
C TRP A 383 -8.05 18.84 -1.92
N ILE A 384 -7.70 17.58 -2.06
CA ILE A 384 -8.23 16.52 -1.22
C ILE A 384 -7.16 16.15 -0.20
N LEU A 385 -7.49 16.17 1.08
CA LEU A 385 -6.51 15.89 2.14
C LEU A 385 -7.11 14.99 3.21
N PRO A 386 -6.31 14.07 3.80
CA PRO A 386 -6.77 13.23 4.90
C PRO A 386 -7.27 14.09 6.07
N ILE A 387 -8.26 13.60 6.79
CA ILE A 387 -8.61 14.19 8.08
C ILE A 387 -8.46 13.15 9.18
N PRO A 388 -8.13 13.55 10.41
CA PRO A 388 -8.12 12.64 11.55
C PRO A 388 -9.51 12.01 11.65
N GLY A 389 -9.58 10.68 11.47
CA GLY A 389 -10.83 10.00 11.16
C GLY A 389 -11.93 10.25 12.19
N ARG A 390 -13.15 10.53 11.73
CA ARG A 390 -14.36 10.68 12.56
C ARG A 390 -15.34 9.55 12.22
N TRP A 391 -15.18 8.41 12.89
CA TRP A 391 -15.93 7.19 12.53
C TRP A 391 -17.43 7.28 12.76
N SER A 392 -17.89 8.00 13.78
CA SER A 392 -19.34 8.13 13.98
C SER A 392 -19.71 9.31 14.86
N GLU A 393 -20.56 10.17 14.34
CA GLU A 393 -21.41 11.05 15.14
C GLU A 393 -22.83 10.51 15.02
N GLU A 394 -23.35 9.94 16.12
CA GLU A 394 -24.79 9.65 16.22
C GLU A 394 -25.49 10.96 16.50
N TYR A 395 -26.41 11.35 15.62
CA TYR A 395 -27.22 12.53 15.87
C TYR A 395 -28.25 12.22 16.95
N PRO A 396 -28.70 13.24 17.72
CA PRO A 396 -29.59 13.03 18.87
C PRO A 396 -30.91 12.30 18.57
N ASP A 397 -31.31 12.21 17.30
CA ASP A 397 -32.52 11.50 16.87
C ASP A 397 -32.29 10.01 16.55
N GLY A 398 -31.03 9.55 16.53
CA GLY A 398 -30.62 8.17 16.24
C GLY A 398 -30.90 7.69 14.82
N ARG A 399 -31.32 8.57 13.91
CA ARG A 399 -31.74 8.21 12.54
C ARG A 399 -30.66 8.43 11.50
N PHE A 400 -29.72 9.33 11.78
CA PHE A 400 -28.58 9.63 10.93
C PHE A 400 -27.27 9.33 11.65
N TYR A 401 -26.38 8.61 10.97
CA TYR A 401 -25.02 8.40 11.42
C TYR A 401 -24.02 8.63 10.29
N ARG A 402 -22.97 9.39 10.60
CA ARG A 402 -21.80 9.56 9.74
C ARG A 402 -20.87 8.37 9.94
N ARG A 403 -20.22 7.90 8.89
CA ARG A 403 -19.36 6.73 8.96
C ARG A 403 -18.16 6.85 8.02
N ASP A 404 -17.00 6.31 8.42
CA ASP A 404 -15.80 6.17 7.57
C ASP A 404 -15.40 7.49 6.88
N ILE A 405 -15.39 8.63 7.59
CA ILE A 405 -14.94 9.93 7.04
C ILE A 405 -13.41 10.01 7.14
N THR A 406 -12.73 9.91 6.00
CA THR A 406 -11.26 9.79 5.96
C THR A 406 -10.54 10.99 5.36
N PHE A 407 -11.25 11.88 4.67
CA PHE A 407 -10.67 13.05 4.01
C PHE A 407 -11.62 14.27 4.02
N ASP A 408 -11.15 15.43 3.57
CA ASP A 408 -11.96 16.61 3.27
C ASP A 408 -11.51 17.26 1.95
N PHE A 409 -12.44 17.94 1.29
CA PHE A 409 -12.15 18.83 0.16
C PHE A 409 -11.85 20.22 0.70
N MET A 410 -10.65 20.70 0.43
CA MET A 410 -10.12 21.94 0.99
C MET A 410 -9.82 22.94 -0.10
N ILE A 411 -10.21 24.19 0.17
CA ILE A 411 -9.95 25.34 -0.66
C ILE A 411 -8.90 26.19 0.04
N PHE A 412 -7.78 26.47 -0.64
CA PHE A 412 -6.68 27.29 -0.13
C PHE A 412 -6.60 28.61 -0.90
N ASP A 413 -6.75 29.72 -0.17
CA ASP A 413 -6.54 31.07 -0.69
C ASP A 413 -5.07 31.50 -0.47
N PRO A 414 -4.39 32.09 -1.46
CA PRO A 414 -3.03 32.65 -1.32
C PRO A 414 -2.85 33.65 -0.15
N ALA A 415 -3.93 34.17 0.43
CA ALA A 415 -3.93 35.01 1.61
C ALA A 415 -3.75 34.23 2.94
N ASN A 416 -3.33 32.97 2.90
CA ASN A 416 -3.12 32.08 4.06
C ASN A 416 -4.40 31.76 4.84
N VAL A 417 -5.53 31.78 4.15
CA VAL A 417 -6.84 31.36 4.67
C VAL A 417 -7.42 30.25 3.80
N GLY A 418 -8.30 29.43 4.35
CA GLY A 418 -8.95 28.37 3.61
C GLY A 418 -10.21 27.87 4.30
N ALA A 419 -10.88 26.93 3.65
CA ALA A 419 -12.04 26.26 4.19
C ALA A 419 -12.16 24.85 3.64
N GLY A 420 -12.69 23.95 4.47
CA GLY A 420 -13.12 22.60 4.08
C GLY A 420 -14.52 22.30 4.60
N ALA A 421 -15.20 21.33 3.99
CA ALA A 421 -16.56 20.97 4.37
C ALA A 421 -16.62 20.30 5.75
N GLU A 422 -15.57 19.57 6.12
CA GLU A 422 -15.46 18.83 7.38
C GLU A 422 -14.69 19.61 8.44
N ILE A 423 -13.60 20.28 8.06
CA ILE A 423 -12.72 21.01 9.00
C ILE A 423 -13.23 22.44 9.28
N GLY A 424 -14.07 23.00 8.41
CA GLY A 424 -14.53 24.40 8.50
C GLY A 424 -13.47 25.39 8.01
N SER A 425 -13.58 26.66 8.42
CA SER A 425 -12.58 27.69 8.06
C SER A 425 -11.29 27.52 8.86
N PHE A 426 -10.17 27.91 8.23
CA PHE A 426 -8.86 27.80 8.85
C PHE A 426 -7.85 28.80 8.28
N ASP A 427 -6.79 29.04 9.06
CA ASP A 427 -5.56 29.66 8.58
C ASP A 427 -4.55 28.57 8.22
N TRP A 428 -3.69 28.83 7.23
CA TRP A 428 -2.67 27.86 6.81
C TRP A 428 -1.28 28.47 6.60
N GLN A 429 -0.24 27.65 6.74
CA GLN A 429 1.15 28.00 6.45
C GLN A 429 1.95 26.75 6.10
N VAL A 430 3.18 26.91 5.61
CA VAL A 430 4.13 25.79 5.42
C VAL A 430 5.31 25.97 6.36
N ASN A 431 5.67 24.91 7.07
CA ASN A 431 6.80 24.93 8.00
C ASN A 431 8.16 24.83 7.26
N SER A 432 9.26 24.87 8.02
CA SER A 432 10.62 24.78 7.44
C SER A 432 10.92 23.45 6.75
N ASP A 433 10.18 22.40 7.10
CA ASP A 433 10.33 21.05 6.56
C ASP A 433 9.44 20.84 5.32
N GLY A 434 8.68 21.86 4.92
CA GLY A 434 7.80 21.81 3.75
C GLY A 434 6.42 21.20 4.03
N HIS A 435 6.09 20.92 5.30
CA HIS A 435 4.79 20.38 5.70
C HIS A 435 3.74 21.50 5.73
N LEU A 436 2.52 21.18 5.30
CA LEU A 436 1.38 22.08 5.44
C LEU A 436 0.88 22.04 6.88
N LEU A 437 0.74 23.22 7.48
CA LEU A 437 0.14 23.42 8.80
C LEU A 437 -1.16 24.20 8.65
N ILE A 438 -2.22 23.66 9.23
CA ILE A 438 -3.55 24.31 9.31
C ILE A 438 -3.85 24.59 10.78
N THR A 439 -4.43 25.76 11.06
CA THR A 439 -4.99 26.11 12.37
C THR A 439 -6.47 26.41 12.22
N THR A 440 -7.32 25.62 12.88
CA THR A 440 -8.78 25.79 12.79
C THR A 440 -9.26 26.94 13.69
N GLU A 441 -10.49 27.42 13.47
CA GLU A 441 -11.12 28.42 14.33
C GLU A 441 -11.21 28.02 15.81
N HIS A 442 -11.11 26.72 16.11
CA HIS A 442 -11.20 26.16 17.46
C HIS A 442 -9.84 26.02 18.16
N GLY A 443 -8.73 26.44 17.53
CA GLY A 443 -7.38 26.40 18.09
C GLY A 443 -6.58 25.13 17.77
N THR A 444 -7.26 24.08 17.32
CA THR A 444 -6.64 22.82 16.89
C THR A 444 -5.72 23.03 15.69
N SER A 445 -4.55 22.38 15.72
CA SER A 445 -3.59 22.39 14.61
C SER A 445 -3.56 21.04 13.89
N LEU A 446 -3.46 21.08 12.56
CA LEU A 446 -3.31 19.91 11.70
C LEU A 446 -2.01 20.06 10.92
N GLU A 447 -1.17 19.04 10.99
CA GLU A 447 0.08 18.94 10.23
C GLU A 447 -0.05 17.85 9.16
N TYR A 448 0.18 18.24 7.91
CA TYR A 448 0.07 17.39 6.75
C TYR A 448 1.43 17.00 6.19
N LEU A 449 1.64 15.70 6.02
CA LEU A 449 2.88 15.12 5.53
C LEU A 449 2.63 14.42 4.20
N GLN A 450 3.38 14.79 3.16
CA GLN A 450 3.36 14.03 1.91
C GLN A 450 4.34 12.86 2.02
N PHE A 451 3.82 11.64 2.04
CA PHE A 451 4.67 10.46 2.08
C PHE A 451 5.08 10.02 0.68
N ALA A 452 4.16 10.06 -0.26
CA ALA A 452 4.43 9.64 -1.62
C ALA A 452 3.57 10.41 -2.62
N ASN A 453 3.72 10.11 -3.91
CA ASN A 453 2.76 10.61 -4.87
C ASN A 453 1.35 10.16 -4.45
N ARG A 454 0.46 11.13 -4.27
CA ARG A 454 -0.92 10.94 -3.82
C ARG A 454 -1.13 10.32 -2.43
N VAL A 455 -0.10 10.05 -1.63
CA VAL A 455 -0.27 9.48 -0.27
C VAL A 455 0.10 10.52 0.77
N TRP A 456 -0.86 10.88 1.61
CA TRP A 456 -0.73 11.94 2.61
C TRP A 456 -1.11 11.45 3.99
N GLY A 457 -0.34 11.89 4.99
CA GLY A 457 -0.66 11.75 6.41
C GLY A 457 -1.13 13.07 7.01
N VAL A 458 -1.89 12.98 8.10
CA VAL A 458 -2.26 14.11 8.94
C VAL A 458 -2.01 13.78 10.41
N ILE A 459 -1.53 14.77 11.17
CA ILE A 459 -1.41 14.73 12.63
C ILE A 459 -2.18 15.92 13.21
N GLU A 460 -3.17 15.64 14.05
CA GLU A 460 -3.96 16.61 14.77
C GLU A 460 -3.43 16.81 16.19
N ARG A 461 -3.27 18.07 16.58
CA ARG A 461 -2.86 18.46 17.93
C ARG A 461 -3.82 19.47 18.53
N ASP A 462 -4.13 19.28 19.80
CA ASP A 462 -4.89 20.25 20.59
C ASP A 462 -4.05 21.51 20.92
N ASP A 463 -4.66 22.49 21.58
CA ASP A 463 -4.01 23.74 22.01
C ASP A 463 -2.79 23.54 22.93
N SER A 464 -2.66 22.37 23.56
CA SER A 464 -1.51 22.01 24.41
C SER A 464 -0.35 21.40 23.61
N GLY A 465 -0.56 21.10 22.33
CA GLY A 465 0.37 20.39 21.47
C GLY A 465 0.28 18.87 21.58
N SER A 466 -0.71 18.33 22.30
CA SER A 466 -0.89 16.88 22.45
C SER A 466 -1.52 16.31 21.18
N VAL A 467 -1.01 15.18 20.68
CA VAL A 467 -1.57 14.52 19.50
C VAL A 467 -2.89 13.86 19.88
N ILE A 468 -3.96 14.24 19.20
CA ILE A 468 -5.33 13.76 19.45
C ILE A 468 -5.91 12.99 18.27
N GLY A 469 -5.25 13.01 17.12
CA GLY A 469 -5.71 12.31 15.92
C GLY A 469 -4.60 12.14 14.88
N MET A 470 -4.64 11.03 14.15
CA MET A 470 -3.74 10.77 13.01
C MET A 470 -4.47 9.95 11.95
N ASN A 471 -4.17 10.17 10.67
CA ASN A 471 -4.69 9.38 9.57
C ASN A 471 -3.71 9.38 8.38
N VAL A 472 -3.81 8.39 7.51
CA VAL A 472 -3.14 8.34 6.20
C VAL A 472 -4.13 7.86 5.15
N THR A 473 -4.23 8.58 4.04
CA THR A 473 -5.05 8.18 2.89
C THR A 473 -4.54 8.82 1.61
N PHE A 474 -5.27 8.66 0.52
CA PHE A 474 -5.03 9.41 -0.69
C PHE A 474 -5.28 10.91 -0.47
N GLY A 475 -4.40 11.75 -1.03
CA GLY A 475 -4.45 13.20 -0.94
C GLY A 475 -3.71 13.86 -2.10
N GLY A 476 -3.97 15.13 -2.37
CA GLY A 476 -3.25 15.89 -3.40
C GLY A 476 -4.00 17.11 -3.89
N GLU A 477 -3.29 17.93 -4.67
CA GLU A 477 -3.87 19.04 -5.42
C GLU A 477 -4.76 18.49 -6.53
N ARG A 478 -5.88 19.19 -6.77
CA ARG A 478 -6.76 18.88 -7.88
C ARG A 478 -6.11 19.28 -9.19
N ASP A 479 -5.97 18.32 -10.11
CA ASP A 479 -5.43 18.57 -11.44
C ASP A 479 -6.55 19.03 -12.39
N TYR A 480 -6.78 20.34 -12.49
CA TYR A 480 -7.82 20.88 -13.36
C TYR A 480 -7.56 20.69 -14.87
N ASP A 481 -6.32 20.44 -15.28
CA ASP A 481 -5.99 20.23 -16.69
C ASP A 481 -6.41 18.81 -17.13
N GLU A 482 -6.37 17.85 -16.21
CA GLU A 482 -6.73 16.45 -16.46
C GLU A 482 -8.14 16.08 -15.99
N VAL A 483 -8.75 16.88 -15.11
CA VAL A 483 -9.92 16.45 -14.32
C VAL A 483 -11.10 17.40 -14.43
N ASN A 484 -12.21 16.90 -14.97
CA ASN A 484 -13.56 17.48 -14.82
C ASN A 484 -14.60 16.35 -14.89
N ALA A 485 -15.89 16.63 -14.66
CA ALA A 485 -16.92 15.58 -14.67
C ALA A 485 -16.98 14.78 -15.98
N ASN A 486 -16.53 15.33 -17.12
CA ASN A 486 -16.48 14.60 -18.39
C ASN A 486 -15.28 13.63 -18.50
N ALA A 487 -14.39 13.59 -17.51
CA ALA A 487 -13.36 12.56 -17.42
C ALA A 487 -14.00 11.17 -17.27
N PHE A 488 -15.14 11.08 -16.56
CA PHE A 488 -15.97 9.89 -16.61
C PHE A 488 -16.77 9.83 -17.91
N THR A 489 -16.55 8.76 -18.65
CA THR A 489 -17.28 8.45 -19.89
C THR A 489 -17.93 7.08 -19.78
N PRO A 490 -18.98 6.78 -20.58
CA PRO A 490 -19.61 5.47 -20.58
C PRO A 490 -18.60 4.33 -20.65
N GLY A 491 -18.79 3.31 -19.81
CA GLY A 491 -17.83 2.22 -19.63
C GLY A 491 -17.99 1.52 -18.28
N VAL A 492 -17.04 0.63 -18.01
CA VAL A 492 -16.98 -0.19 -16.79
C VAL A 492 -15.90 0.36 -15.87
N TYR A 493 -16.24 0.55 -14.60
CA TYR A 493 -15.32 1.02 -13.57
C TYR A 493 -15.31 0.02 -12.42
N THR A 494 -14.13 -0.45 -12.04
CA THR A 494 -13.94 -1.43 -10.97
C THR A 494 -12.99 -0.89 -9.91
N LEU A 495 -12.98 -1.53 -8.73
CA LEU A 495 -11.90 -1.35 -7.77
C LEU A 495 -10.62 -2.01 -8.32
N GLU A 496 -9.46 -1.59 -7.82
CA GLU A 496 -8.23 -2.34 -8.08
C GLU A 496 -8.24 -3.59 -7.19
N TRP A 497 -8.40 -4.76 -7.82
CA TRP A 497 -8.47 -6.05 -7.14
C TRP A 497 -7.11 -6.66 -6.99
N SER A 498 -6.89 -7.29 -5.84
CA SER A 498 -5.70 -8.09 -5.62
C SER A 498 -5.79 -9.38 -6.44
N TRP A 499 -4.66 -9.88 -6.94
CA TRP A 499 -4.63 -11.25 -7.48
C TRP A 499 -4.77 -12.33 -6.40
N LEU A 500 -4.76 -11.94 -5.11
CA LEU A 500 -5.14 -12.79 -3.97
C LEU A 500 -6.64 -12.87 -3.76
N ASP A 501 -7.40 -11.90 -4.29
CA ASP A 501 -8.85 -11.91 -4.19
C ASP A 501 -9.43 -13.04 -5.04
N ASP A 502 -10.59 -13.53 -4.63
CA ASP A 502 -11.32 -14.52 -5.42
C ASP A 502 -11.71 -13.92 -6.77
N ARG A 503 -11.29 -14.58 -7.86
CA ARG A 503 -11.58 -14.17 -9.25
C ARG A 503 -13.06 -14.14 -9.55
N ASN A 504 -13.86 -14.90 -8.81
CA ASN A 504 -15.31 -14.95 -8.97
C ASN A 504 -16.03 -13.94 -8.08
N SER A 505 -15.30 -13.28 -7.18
CA SER A 505 -15.83 -12.26 -6.27
C SER A 505 -15.28 -10.88 -6.65
N GLN A 506 -16.01 -10.18 -7.50
CA GLN A 506 -15.59 -8.88 -8.05
C GLN A 506 -16.73 -7.88 -7.91
N PHE A 507 -16.39 -6.59 -7.88
CA PHE A 507 -17.36 -5.51 -7.87
C PHE A 507 -17.01 -4.42 -8.88
N TRP A 508 -17.99 -4.04 -9.69
CA TRP A 508 -17.85 -3.00 -10.70
C TRP A 508 -19.14 -2.20 -10.87
N ILE A 509 -19.02 -1.07 -11.57
CA ILE A 509 -20.12 -0.21 -11.99
C ILE A 509 -20.05 0.00 -13.50
N ASP A 510 -21.15 -0.29 -14.17
CA ASP A 510 -21.41 0.06 -15.56
C ASP A 510 -22.12 1.42 -15.58
N ILE A 511 -21.58 2.39 -16.33
CA ILE A 511 -22.30 3.63 -16.69
C ILE A 511 -22.51 3.65 -18.21
N ASN A 512 -23.77 3.75 -18.64
CA ASN A 512 -24.16 3.56 -20.02
C ASN A 512 -24.44 4.88 -20.73
N GLN A 513 -24.33 4.88 -22.06
CA GLN A 513 -24.55 6.08 -22.88
C GLN A 513 -25.99 6.62 -22.81
N ASP A 514 -26.97 5.79 -22.44
CA ASP A 514 -28.36 6.18 -22.28
C ASP A 514 -28.68 6.82 -20.93
N GLY A 515 -27.68 7.00 -20.06
CA GLY A 515 -27.82 7.55 -18.71
C GLY A 515 -28.15 6.51 -17.65
N SER A 516 -28.28 5.23 -18.00
CA SER A 516 -28.46 4.15 -17.01
C SER A 516 -27.15 3.74 -16.35
N ALA A 517 -27.23 3.32 -15.09
CA ALA A 517 -26.12 2.78 -14.32
C ALA A 517 -26.48 1.42 -13.72
N ARG A 518 -25.47 0.56 -13.55
CA ARG A 518 -25.60 -0.76 -12.92
C ARG A 518 -24.40 -1.02 -12.03
N SER A 519 -24.61 -1.39 -10.77
CA SER A 519 -23.54 -1.96 -9.94
C SER A 519 -23.69 -3.46 -9.88
N VAL A 520 -22.60 -4.19 -9.96
CA VAL A 520 -22.59 -5.64 -9.83
C VAL A 520 -21.59 -6.02 -8.77
N TRP A 521 -22.01 -6.85 -7.82
CA TRP A 521 -21.13 -7.57 -6.90
C TRP A 521 -21.34 -9.05 -7.14
N THR A 522 -20.28 -9.78 -7.45
CA THR A 522 -20.34 -11.22 -7.68
C THR A 522 -19.74 -12.00 -6.53
N THR A 523 -20.11 -13.27 -6.46
CA THR A 523 -19.56 -14.28 -5.56
C THR A 523 -19.83 -15.64 -6.19
N ASP A 524 -18.97 -16.64 -5.96
CA ASP A 524 -19.24 -18.03 -6.37
C ASP A 524 -19.77 -18.82 -5.17
N HIS A 525 -21.08 -18.69 -4.92
CA HIS A 525 -21.70 -19.28 -3.72
C HIS A 525 -21.68 -20.82 -3.75
N ASN A 526 -21.76 -21.41 -4.94
CA ASN A 526 -21.85 -22.85 -5.09
C ASN A 526 -20.48 -23.53 -5.32
N GLY A 527 -19.45 -22.76 -5.69
CA GLY A 527 -18.07 -23.20 -5.84
C GLY A 527 -17.80 -23.97 -7.14
N ASP A 528 -18.63 -23.81 -8.18
CA ASP A 528 -18.47 -24.49 -9.48
C ASP A 528 -17.59 -23.72 -10.47
N GLY A 529 -17.13 -22.52 -10.09
CA GLY A 529 -16.29 -21.67 -10.91
C GLY A 529 -17.05 -20.86 -11.97
N ILE A 530 -18.38 -20.89 -11.97
CA ILE A 530 -19.25 -20.17 -12.91
C ILE A 530 -20.13 -19.22 -12.11
N VAL A 531 -19.92 -17.92 -12.29
CA VAL A 531 -20.77 -16.90 -11.65
C VAL A 531 -22.07 -16.74 -12.42
N THR A 532 -23.19 -17.02 -11.77
CA THR A 532 -24.52 -16.76 -12.35
C THR A 532 -25.13 -15.42 -11.91
N VAL A 533 -26.21 -15.03 -12.58
CA VAL A 533 -27.02 -13.86 -12.17
C VAL A 533 -27.57 -14.03 -10.76
N SER A 534 -27.99 -15.24 -10.36
CA SER A 534 -28.55 -15.48 -9.02
C SER A 534 -27.51 -15.44 -7.89
N GLU A 535 -26.22 -15.60 -8.22
CA GLU A 535 -25.10 -15.46 -7.28
C GLU A 535 -24.54 -14.04 -7.20
N SER A 536 -25.16 -13.11 -7.93
CA SER A 536 -24.74 -11.71 -8.03
C SER A 536 -25.73 -10.78 -7.36
N GLN A 537 -25.23 -9.76 -6.66
CA GLN A 537 -26.03 -8.62 -6.24
C GLN A 537 -25.93 -7.53 -7.30
N ILE A 538 -27.05 -7.25 -7.97
CA ILE A 538 -27.12 -6.26 -9.05
C ILE A 538 -28.02 -5.12 -8.60
N ASN A 539 -27.50 -3.90 -8.57
CA ASN A 539 -28.34 -2.70 -8.41
C ASN A 539 -28.41 -1.97 -9.74
N THR A 540 -29.55 -1.35 -10.00
CA THR A 540 -29.79 -0.55 -11.20
C THR A 540 -30.17 0.87 -10.83
N GLY A 541 -29.93 1.79 -11.75
CA GLY A 541 -30.38 3.16 -11.63
C GLY A 541 -29.82 4.02 -12.74
N ASP A 542 -29.44 5.25 -12.40
CA ASP A 542 -29.01 6.25 -13.37
C ASP A 542 -27.73 6.95 -12.95
N TRP A 543 -27.13 7.64 -13.92
CA TRP A 543 -26.00 8.52 -13.66
C TRP A 543 -26.12 9.83 -14.44
N SER A 544 -25.45 10.85 -13.92
CA SER A 544 -25.30 12.12 -14.62
C SER A 544 -24.01 12.82 -14.18
N ASN A 545 -23.47 13.64 -15.08
CA ASN A 545 -22.36 14.54 -14.76
C ASN A 545 -22.92 15.88 -14.30
N GLU A 546 -22.67 16.23 -13.04
CA GLU A 546 -23.07 17.51 -12.45
C GLU A 546 -21.83 18.35 -12.14
N PHE A 547 -21.55 19.34 -12.99
CA PHE A 547 -20.38 20.23 -12.91
C PHE A 547 -19.04 19.48 -12.87
N GLU A 548 -18.63 19.10 -11.66
CA GLU A 548 -17.34 18.54 -11.29
C GLU A 548 -17.45 17.10 -10.78
N ASN A 549 -18.68 16.62 -10.56
CA ASN A 549 -18.97 15.32 -9.96
C ASN A 549 -19.71 14.41 -10.94
N LEU A 550 -19.39 13.12 -10.90
CA LEU A 550 -20.27 12.08 -11.39
C LEU A 550 -21.25 11.70 -10.26
N MET A 551 -22.54 11.86 -10.50
CA MET A 551 -23.60 11.38 -9.62
C MET A 551 -24.12 10.04 -10.14
N ILE A 552 -24.26 9.06 -9.25
CA ILE A 552 -24.87 7.75 -9.54
C ILE A 552 -25.96 7.48 -8.51
N ASN A 553 -27.18 7.20 -8.97
CA ASN A 553 -28.28 6.80 -8.10
C ASN A 553 -28.58 5.32 -8.30
N PHE A 554 -28.81 4.61 -7.18
CA PHE A 554 -29.35 3.25 -7.18
C PHE A 554 -30.69 3.24 -6.46
N TYR A 555 -31.66 2.56 -7.07
CA TYR A 555 -33.05 2.52 -6.61
C TYR A 555 -33.42 1.11 -6.15
N ARG A 556 -34.37 1.04 -5.23
CA ARG A 556 -34.99 -0.22 -4.78
C ARG A 556 -36.47 -0.04 -4.52
N ASN A 557 -37.19 -1.15 -4.42
CA ASN A 557 -38.58 -1.15 -4.00
C ASN A 557 -38.72 -0.71 -2.52
N ASN A 558 -39.80 0.03 -2.23
CA ASN A 558 -40.10 0.60 -0.92
C ASN A 558 -41.08 -0.28 -0.11
N GLY A 559 -41.21 -1.56 -0.46
CA GLY A 559 -42.06 -2.51 0.23
C GLY A 559 -41.42 -2.98 1.55
N PRO A 560 -42.21 -3.28 2.60
CA PRO A 560 -41.68 -3.67 3.91
C PRO A 560 -40.82 -4.95 3.87
N ASP A 561 -41.10 -5.84 2.91
CA ASP A 561 -40.40 -7.11 2.68
C ASP A 561 -39.82 -7.23 1.26
N ASN A 562 -39.86 -6.16 0.47
CA ASN A 562 -39.37 -6.15 -0.91
C ASN A 562 -38.40 -4.98 -1.09
N TYR A 563 -37.11 -5.32 -1.20
CA TYR A 563 -36.02 -4.38 -1.46
C TYR A 563 -35.36 -4.65 -2.82
N ASP A 564 -36.12 -5.23 -3.75
CA ASP A 564 -35.63 -5.56 -5.08
C ASP A 564 -35.16 -4.29 -5.81
N PRO A 565 -34.06 -4.35 -6.57
CA PRO A 565 -33.56 -3.23 -7.37
C PRO A 565 -34.62 -2.67 -8.33
N CYS A 566 -34.61 -1.35 -8.49
CA CYS A 566 -35.46 -0.63 -9.45
C CYS A 566 -34.61 0.10 -10.48
N ALA A 567 -35.18 0.36 -11.66
CA ALA A 567 -34.50 1.12 -12.70
C ALA A 567 -34.52 2.65 -12.47
N SER A 568 -35.54 3.18 -11.80
CA SER A 568 -35.68 4.61 -11.47
C SER A 568 -36.72 4.83 -10.37
N ASP A 569 -36.76 6.03 -9.78
CA ASP A 569 -37.78 6.52 -8.85
C ASP A 569 -39.06 7.02 -9.56
N GLU A 570 -39.07 7.09 -10.89
CA GLU A 570 -40.30 7.35 -11.67
C GLU A 570 -41.29 6.18 -11.61
N LEU A 571 -40.80 4.98 -11.25
CA LEU A 571 -41.61 3.77 -11.09
C LEU A 571 -42.34 3.79 -9.73
N GLU A 572 -43.64 3.51 -9.76
CA GLU A 572 -44.46 3.47 -8.56
C GLU A 572 -43.90 2.46 -7.54
N GLY A 573 -43.59 2.96 -6.34
CA GLY A 573 -43.05 2.16 -5.25
C GLY A 573 -41.53 1.99 -5.24
N CYS A 574 -40.80 2.64 -6.15
CA CYS A 574 -39.34 2.68 -6.13
C CYS A 574 -38.83 3.95 -5.46
N VAL A 575 -37.78 3.83 -4.66
CA VAL A 575 -37.13 4.94 -3.94
C VAL A 575 -35.62 4.86 -4.12
N ILE A 576 -34.94 5.99 -3.96
CA ILE A 576 -33.48 6.04 -3.91
C ILE A 576 -33.04 5.30 -2.64
N TYR A 577 -32.09 4.39 -2.79
CA TYR A 577 -31.47 3.69 -1.68
C TYR A 577 -30.05 4.18 -1.42
N ASN A 578 -29.30 4.42 -2.49
CA ASN A 578 -27.90 4.85 -2.42
C ASN A 578 -27.64 5.86 -3.53
N ARG A 579 -27.20 7.07 -3.14
CA ARG A 579 -26.67 8.08 -4.04
C ARG A 579 -25.18 8.21 -3.81
N ARG A 580 -24.41 8.08 -4.89
CA ARG A 580 -22.96 8.22 -4.88
C ARG A 580 -22.55 9.49 -5.60
N PHE A 581 -21.57 10.18 -5.04
CA PHE A 581 -20.86 11.27 -5.72
C PHE A 581 -19.40 10.88 -5.86
N TRP A 582 -18.92 10.92 -7.09
CA TRP A 582 -17.52 10.71 -7.44
C TRP A 582 -16.94 12.03 -7.87
N ASP A 583 -16.14 12.60 -6.98
CA ASP A 583 -15.36 13.79 -7.26
C ASP A 583 -13.93 13.37 -7.58
N ILE A 584 -13.54 13.48 -8.85
CA ILE A 584 -12.19 13.14 -9.28
C ILE A 584 -11.28 14.30 -8.90
N PHE A 585 -10.13 13.98 -8.32
CA PHE A 585 -9.09 14.97 -8.06
C PHE A 585 -7.85 14.79 -8.93
N ALA A 586 -7.57 13.58 -9.45
CA ALA A 586 -6.56 13.37 -10.48
C ALA A 586 -6.65 11.99 -11.15
N VAL A 587 -6.00 11.84 -12.32
CA VAL A 587 -6.04 10.63 -13.15
C VAL A 587 -4.59 10.17 -13.44
N ASP A 588 -4.30 8.88 -13.34
CA ASP A 588 -3.02 8.28 -13.76
C ASP A 588 -3.29 7.13 -14.73
N GLY A 589 -3.23 7.39 -16.04
CA GLY A 589 -3.58 6.39 -17.05
C GLY A 589 -5.06 5.98 -16.93
N ASP A 590 -5.33 4.72 -16.61
CA ASP A 590 -6.69 4.19 -16.40
C ASP A 590 -7.16 4.24 -14.94
N ARG A 591 -6.34 4.79 -14.02
CA ARG A 591 -6.69 4.99 -12.61
C ARG A 591 -7.27 6.38 -12.37
N PHE A 592 -8.48 6.41 -11.85
CA PHE A 592 -9.21 7.62 -11.48
C PHE A 592 -9.21 7.75 -9.97
N TYR A 593 -8.53 8.75 -9.42
CA TYR A 593 -8.50 8.99 -7.98
C TYR A 593 -9.68 9.89 -7.57
N VAL A 594 -10.50 9.38 -6.67
CA VAL A 594 -11.84 9.89 -6.40
C VAL A 594 -12.04 10.08 -4.89
N GLY A 595 -12.48 11.27 -4.50
CA GLY A 595 -13.18 11.47 -3.24
C GLY A 595 -14.61 10.96 -3.38
N HIS A 596 -14.92 9.86 -2.70
CA HIS A 596 -16.17 9.13 -2.88
C HIS A 596 -17.11 9.37 -1.70
N ASN A 597 -18.28 9.92 -2.01
CA ASN A 597 -19.36 10.11 -1.04
C ASN A 597 -20.50 9.11 -1.30
N HIS A 598 -20.98 8.42 -0.26
CA HIS A 598 -22.18 7.58 -0.29
C HIS A 598 -23.24 8.11 0.66
N ASN A 599 -24.40 8.43 0.12
CA ASN A 599 -25.59 8.79 0.86
C ASN A 599 -26.59 7.65 0.80
N PHE A 600 -26.87 7.01 1.93
CA PHE A 600 -27.86 5.95 2.03
C PHE A 600 -29.18 6.46 2.59
N PHE A 601 -30.27 5.84 2.14
CA PHE A 601 -31.64 6.15 2.50
C PHE A 601 -32.32 4.83 2.91
N ASP A 602 -31.94 4.33 4.09
CA ASP A 602 -32.30 2.97 4.53
C ASP A 602 -33.79 2.83 4.93
N TYR A 603 -34.50 3.94 5.20
CA TYR A 603 -35.90 3.95 5.67
C TYR A 603 -36.86 4.65 4.69
N LEU A 604 -38.16 4.35 4.83
CA LEU A 604 -39.26 4.75 3.94
C LEU A 604 -39.52 6.28 3.83
N ASP A 605 -38.84 7.11 4.63
CA ASP A 605 -39.17 8.53 4.84
C ASP A 605 -38.29 9.50 4.01
N ASP A 606 -37.53 9.04 3.00
CA ASP A 606 -36.57 9.83 2.19
C ASP A 606 -35.49 10.56 3.01
N VAL A 607 -35.29 10.17 4.28
CA VAL A 607 -34.27 10.75 5.15
C VAL A 607 -32.96 10.03 4.90
N GLN A 608 -31.88 10.78 4.67
CA GLN A 608 -30.55 10.22 4.63
C GLN A 608 -30.23 9.59 6.00
N THR A 609 -29.88 8.32 5.98
CA THR A 609 -29.61 7.51 7.19
C THR A 609 -28.12 7.35 7.45
N ARG A 610 -27.33 7.29 6.38
CA ARG A 610 -25.88 7.13 6.46
C ARG A 610 -25.15 8.00 5.45
N TYR A 611 -24.00 8.51 5.87
CA TYR A 611 -23.05 9.29 5.09
C TYR A 611 -21.67 8.64 5.19
N ILE A 612 -21.03 8.32 4.06
CA ILE A 612 -19.66 7.81 3.98
C ILE A 612 -18.82 8.72 3.10
N LEU A 613 -17.59 9.05 3.53
CA LEU A 613 -16.66 9.89 2.77
C LEU A 613 -15.26 9.26 2.77
N ASP A 614 -14.89 8.60 1.67
CA ASP A 614 -13.61 7.91 1.55
C ASP A 614 -12.88 8.19 0.23
N ALA A 615 -11.55 8.30 0.29
CA ALA A 615 -10.71 8.54 -0.88
C ALA A 615 -10.14 7.21 -1.39
N ARG A 616 -10.36 6.92 -2.67
CA ARG A 616 -9.85 5.70 -3.33
C ARG A 616 -9.69 5.93 -4.83
N HIS A 617 -9.00 5.02 -5.51
CA HIS A 617 -9.00 5.02 -6.97
C HIS A 617 -9.89 3.93 -7.56
N TRP A 618 -10.33 4.18 -8.79
CA TRP A 618 -11.10 3.29 -9.64
C TRP A 618 -10.33 3.01 -10.92
N VAL A 619 -10.43 1.80 -11.45
CA VAL A 619 -9.81 1.39 -12.71
C VAL A 619 -10.89 1.28 -13.76
N ARG A 620 -10.67 1.92 -14.92
CA ARG A 620 -11.55 1.75 -16.08
C ARG A 620 -11.19 0.48 -16.85
N LEU A 621 -12.20 -0.29 -17.23
CA LEU A 621 -12.06 -1.48 -18.06
C LEU A 621 -12.79 -1.34 -19.41
N ASP A 622 -12.32 -2.09 -20.40
CA ASP A 622 -12.98 -2.22 -21.71
C ASP A 622 -14.26 -3.07 -21.65
N ALA A 623 -14.37 -3.97 -20.67
CA ALA A 623 -15.50 -4.86 -20.46
C ALA A 623 -15.64 -5.24 -18.98
N ALA A 624 -16.78 -5.84 -18.62
CA ALA A 624 -17.00 -6.38 -17.29
C ALA A 624 -15.89 -7.41 -16.93
N PRO A 625 -15.40 -7.43 -15.68
CA PRO A 625 -14.33 -8.34 -15.28
C PRO A 625 -14.78 -9.81 -15.28
N ILE A 626 -16.09 -10.06 -15.13
CA ILE A 626 -16.70 -11.39 -15.15
C ILE A 626 -17.93 -11.38 -16.07
N GLU A 627 -18.06 -12.42 -16.89
CA GLU A 627 -19.29 -12.69 -17.64
C GLU A 627 -20.30 -13.41 -16.74
N LEU A 628 -21.48 -12.83 -16.56
CA LEU A 628 -22.57 -13.45 -15.79
C LEU A 628 -23.35 -14.42 -16.67
N VAL A 629 -23.50 -15.66 -16.20
CA VAL A 629 -24.29 -16.69 -16.88
C VAL A 629 -25.72 -16.66 -16.35
N GLU A 630 -26.70 -16.76 -17.25
CA GLU A 630 -28.10 -16.96 -16.87
C GLU A 630 -28.30 -18.37 -16.30
N ASP A 631 -29.14 -18.50 -15.27
CA ASP A 631 -29.38 -19.76 -14.54
C ASP A 631 -29.92 -20.92 -15.41
#